data_AF-A0A3D4CYZ9-F1
#
_entry.id   AF-A0A3D4CYZ9-F1
#
_cell.length_a   1.000
_cell.length_b   1.000
_cell.length_c   1.000
_cell.angle_alpha   90.00
_cell.angle_beta   90.00
_cell.angle_gamma   90.00
#
_symmetry.space_group_name_H-M   'P 1'
#
loop_
_entity.id
_entity.type
_entity.pdbx_description
1 polymer ?
#
loop_
_entity_poly.entity_id
_entity_poly.type
_entity_poly.pdbx_seq_one_letter_code
_entity_poly.pdbx_strand_id
1 'polypeptide(L)'
;HAVIQHMIPRKAGKIINVSSVAGVRGISGQVSYCASKHGMVGFADALTQELIPHNIQVATICPGAIDTPLWDPEINPYPGDIKKTIQPSEIVDLISYIL
;
A
#
# COMPACT_ATOMS: atom_id res chain seq x y z
N HIS A 1 -6.93 -4.84 -12.71
CA HIS A 1 -8.01 -4.95 -13.73
C HIS A 1 -8.98 -6.14 -13.54
N ALA A 2 -8.65 -7.24 -12.85
CA ALA A 2 -9.61 -8.36 -12.76
C ALA A 2 -10.91 -8.04 -12.00
N VAL A 3 -10.89 -7.20 -10.97
CA VAL A 3 -12.07 -6.91 -10.15
C VAL A 3 -12.99 -5.82 -10.72
N ILE A 4 -12.44 -4.92 -11.54
CA ILE A 4 -13.17 -3.72 -12.02
C ILE A 4 -14.33 -4.10 -12.94
N GLN A 5 -14.21 -5.22 -13.68
CA GLN A 5 -15.27 -5.75 -14.54
C GLN A 5 -16.58 -6.02 -13.78
N HIS A 6 -16.47 -6.33 -12.48
CA HIS A 6 -17.63 -6.54 -11.62
C HIS A 6 -18.03 -5.29 -10.84
N MET A 7 -17.13 -4.31 -10.65
CA MET A 7 -17.42 -3.08 -9.90
C MET A 7 -18.11 -2.04 -10.79
N ILE A 8 -17.65 -1.88 -12.03
CA ILE A 8 -18.15 -0.87 -12.98
C ILE A 8 -19.66 -0.99 -13.23
N PRO A 9 -20.23 -2.19 -13.52
CA PRO A 9 -21.67 -2.32 -13.73
C PRO A 9 -22.51 -1.94 -12.50
N ARG A 10 -21.95 -2.15 -11.29
CA ARG A 10 -22.59 -1.82 -10.01
C ARG A 10 -22.38 -0.36 -9.59
N LYS A 11 -21.50 0.38 -10.29
CA LYS A 11 -21.08 1.75 -9.95
C LYS A 11 -20.72 1.93 -8.47
N ALA A 12 -20.03 0.94 -7.91
CA ALA A 12 -19.67 0.91 -6.51
C ALA A 12 -18.45 0.01 -6.29
N GLY A 13 -17.54 0.46 -5.44
CA GLY A 13 -16.40 -0.33 -5.00
C GLY A 13 -15.34 0.51 -4.31
N LYS A 14 -14.53 -0.13 -3.48
CA LYS A 14 -13.31 0.43 -2.90
C LYS A 14 -12.16 -0.54 -3.17
N ILE A 15 -11.05 -0.03 -3.69
CA ILE A 15 -9.81 -0.78 -3.90
C ILE A 15 -8.77 -0.15 -2.98
N ILE A 16 -8.18 -0.96 -2.09
CA ILE A 16 -7.14 -0.49 -1.17
C ILE A 16 -5.85 -1.24 -1.49
N ASN A 17 -4.82 -0.50 -1.90
CA ASN A 17 -3.48 -1.02 -2.13
C ASN A 17 -2.59 -0.74 -0.90
N VAL A 18 -1.69 -1.67 -0.59
CA VAL A 18 -0.67 -1.48 0.45
C VAL A 18 0.71 -1.32 -0.20
N SER A 19 1.22 -0.10 -0.18
CA SER A 19 2.55 0.26 -0.68
C SER A 19 3.56 0.34 0.48
N SER A 20 4.30 1.44 0.59
CA SER A 20 5.29 1.74 1.64
C SER A 20 5.68 3.22 1.54
N VAL A 21 6.26 3.80 2.59
CA VAL A 21 7.00 5.07 2.49
C VAL A 21 8.06 5.05 1.38
N ALA A 22 8.60 3.87 1.05
CA ALA A 22 9.49 3.66 -0.09
C ALA A 22 8.84 3.93 -1.46
N GLY A 23 7.50 4.05 -1.50
CA GLY A 23 6.73 4.41 -2.69
C GLY A 23 6.58 5.90 -2.93
N VAL A 24 6.99 6.73 -1.96
CA VAL A 24 6.96 8.20 -2.06
C VAL A 24 8.30 8.86 -1.71
N ARG A 25 9.29 8.05 -1.29
CA ARG A 25 10.65 8.50 -0.96
C ARG A 25 11.65 7.39 -1.28
N GLY A 26 12.79 7.76 -1.84
CA GLY A 26 13.91 6.83 -2.03
C GLY A 26 14.61 6.45 -0.72
N ILE A 27 14.99 5.18 -0.57
CA ILE A 27 15.75 4.64 0.55
C ILE A 27 17.04 4.04 0.01
N SER A 28 18.18 4.49 0.54
CA SER A 28 19.50 3.98 0.14
C SER A 28 19.58 2.46 0.34
N GLY A 29 20.16 1.74 -0.63
CA GLY A 29 20.25 0.28 -0.61
C GLY A 29 18.96 -0.46 -1.00
N GLN A 30 17.85 0.24 -1.26
CA GLN A 30 16.56 -0.38 -1.60
C GLN A 30 16.02 0.07 -2.97
N VAL A 31 16.88 0.24 -3.97
CA VAL A 31 16.51 0.80 -5.28
C VAL A 31 15.38 0.03 -5.96
N SER A 32 15.48 -1.29 -6.05
CA SER A 32 14.45 -2.14 -6.69
C SER A 32 13.12 -2.11 -5.91
N TYR A 33 13.19 -2.13 -4.57
CA TYR A 33 12.00 -2.03 -3.72
C TYR A 33 11.33 -0.67 -3.88
N CYS A 34 12.09 0.43 -3.82
CA CYS A 34 11.58 1.79 -4.04
C CYS A 34 10.94 1.93 -5.43
N ALA A 35 11.58 1.41 -6.48
CA ALA A 35 11.03 1.41 -7.83
C ALA A 35 9.68 0.67 -7.89
N SER A 36 9.60 -0.52 -7.30
CA SER A 36 8.34 -1.29 -7.25
C SER A 36 7.23 -0.55 -6.51
N LYS A 37 7.54 0.12 -5.40
CA LYS A 37 6.57 0.81 -4.56
C LYS A 37 6.14 2.17 -5.14
N HIS A 38 7.03 2.88 -5.83
CA HIS A 38 6.65 4.05 -6.63
C HIS A 38 5.77 3.63 -7.81
N GLY A 39 6.09 2.51 -8.47
CA GLY A 39 5.25 1.92 -9.50
C GLY A 39 3.84 1.62 -9.01
N MET A 40 3.68 1.07 -7.80
CA MET A 40 2.37 0.84 -7.19
C MET A 40 1.59 2.14 -6.93
N VAL A 41 2.26 3.20 -6.44
CA VAL A 41 1.62 4.50 -6.20
C VAL A 41 1.16 5.13 -7.52
N GLY A 42 2.03 5.16 -8.53
CA GLY A 42 1.68 5.68 -9.86
C GLY A 42 0.59 4.85 -10.55
N PHE A 43 0.62 3.52 -10.39
CA PHE A 43 -0.45 2.64 -10.87
C PHE A 43 -1.79 2.98 -10.22
N ALA A 44 -1.82 3.16 -8.90
CA ALA A 44 -3.05 3.48 -8.19
C ALA A 44 -3.60 4.86 -8.54
N ASP A 45 -2.73 5.85 -8.75
CA ASP A 45 -3.13 7.18 -9.19
C ASP A 45 -3.77 7.13 -10.59
N ALA A 46 -3.12 6.47 -11.55
CA ALA A 46 -3.68 6.27 -12.89
C ALA A 46 -5.03 5.52 -12.84
N LEU A 47 -5.09 4.44 -12.06
CA LEU A 47 -6.33 3.66 -11.88
C LEU A 47 -7.45 4.48 -11.23
N THR A 48 -7.11 5.40 -10.33
CA THR A 48 -8.10 6.31 -9.73
C THR A 48 -8.77 7.15 -10.82
N GLN A 49 -7.98 7.74 -11.73
CA GLN A 49 -8.50 8.56 -12.83
C GLN A 49 -9.44 7.76 -13.75
N GLU A 50 -9.11 6.50 -14.04
CA GLU A 50 -9.97 5.60 -14.83
C GLU A 50 -11.30 5.30 -14.14
N LEU A 51 -11.32 5.24 -12.80
CA LEU A 51 -12.43 4.69 -12.03
C LEU A 51 -13.34 5.76 -11.38
N ILE A 52 -12.92 7.02 -11.31
CA ILE A 52 -13.75 8.16 -10.85
C ILE A 52 -15.13 8.20 -11.54
N PRO A 53 -15.25 8.11 -12.88
CA PRO A 53 -16.55 8.17 -13.55
C PRO A 53 -17.50 7.02 -13.18
N HIS A 54 -16.96 5.94 -12.60
CA HIS A 54 -17.67 4.74 -12.23
C HIS A 54 -18.02 4.66 -10.73
N ASN A 55 -17.80 5.73 -9.97
CA ASN A 55 -18.05 5.78 -8.52
C ASN A 55 -17.33 4.65 -7.76
N ILE A 56 -16.08 4.39 -8.14
CA ILE A 56 -15.21 3.42 -7.48
C ILE A 56 -14.02 4.19 -6.91
N GLN A 57 -13.76 4.01 -5.62
CA GLN A 57 -12.66 4.68 -4.93
C GLN A 57 -11.42 3.79 -4.92
N VAL A 58 -10.25 4.39 -5.11
CA VAL A 58 -8.98 3.71 -4.97
C VAL A 58 -8.16 4.46 -3.93
N ALA A 59 -7.61 3.75 -2.95
CA ALA A 59 -6.74 4.29 -1.93
C ALA A 59 -5.44 3.49 -1.88
N THR A 60 -4.33 4.17 -1.61
CA THR A 60 -3.03 3.51 -1.38
C THR A 60 -2.49 3.93 -0.04
N ILE A 61 -2.23 2.94 0.82
CA ILE A 61 -1.63 3.17 2.14
C ILE A 61 -0.11 2.98 2.01
N CYS A 62 0.65 3.96 2.50
CA CYS A 62 2.12 3.98 2.40
C CYS A 62 2.75 3.92 3.80
N PRO A 63 2.73 2.76 4.47
CA PRO A 63 3.21 2.65 5.83
C PRO A 63 4.75 2.72 5.92
N GLY A 64 5.22 3.12 7.10
CA GLY A 64 6.60 2.92 7.54
C GLY A 64 6.90 1.45 7.82
N ALA A 65 7.93 1.19 8.63
CA ALA A 65 8.16 -0.17 9.12
C ALA A 65 6.97 -0.63 9.97
N ILE A 66 6.52 -1.88 9.72
CA ILE A 66 5.48 -2.55 10.49
C ILE A 66 6.08 -3.80 11.11
N ASP A 67 5.75 -4.09 12.36
CA ASP A 67 6.14 -5.31 13.05
C ASP A 67 5.49 -6.54 12.40
N THR A 68 6.24 -7.15 11.49
CA THR A 68 5.83 -8.31 10.69
C THR A 68 7.03 -9.24 10.48
N PRO A 69 6.81 -10.49 10.06
CA PRO A 69 7.89 -11.41 9.71
C PRO A 69 8.82 -10.95 8.57
N LEU A 70 8.52 -9.82 7.90
CA LEU A 70 9.43 -9.21 6.91
C LEU A 70 10.81 -8.89 7.50
N TRP A 71 10.88 -8.58 8.79
CA TRP A 71 12.11 -8.17 9.48
C TRP A 71 12.83 -9.34 10.13
N ASP A 72 13.14 -10.35 9.32
CA ASP A 72 13.96 -11.48 9.73
C ASP A 72 15.36 -10.96 10.19
N PRO A 73 15.80 -11.24 11.43
CA PRO A 73 17.07 -10.72 11.95
C PRO A 73 18.32 -11.17 11.18
N GLU A 74 18.26 -12.30 10.47
CA GLU A 74 19.38 -12.85 9.71
C GLU A 74 19.38 -12.38 8.26
N ILE A 75 18.19 -12.21 7.67
CA ILE A 75 18.03 -11.92 6.23
C ILE A 75 17.76 -10.44 5.96
N ASN A 76 16.92 -9.79 6.78
CA ASN A 76 16.50 -8.40 6.60
C ASN A 76 16.33 -7.72 7.97
N PRO A 77 17.43 -7.50 8.71
CA PRO A 77 17.36 -6.92 10.04
C PRO A 77 16.87 -5.47 9.98
N TYR A 78 15.91 -5.14 10.85
CA TYR A 78 15.53 -3.76 11.06
C TYR A 78 16.62 -3.03 11.89
N PRO A 79 17.08 -1.82 11.51
CA PRO A 79 18.16 -1.12 12.19
C PRO A 79 17.82 -0.62 13.60
N GLY A 80 16.60 -0.83 14.09
CA GLY A 80 16.14 -0.45 15.42
C GLY A 80 15.30 -1.53 16.08
N ASP A 81 14.54 -1.15 17.10
CA ASP A 81 13.60 -2.06 17.75
C ASP A 81 12.30 -2.15 16.95
N ILE A 82 12.11 -3.26 16.23
CA ILE A 82 10.93 -3.45 15.37
C ILE A 82 9.62 -3.39 16.16
N LYS A 83 9.64 -3.77 17.45
CA LYS A 83 8.46 -3.76 18.31
C LYS A 83 7.98 -2.35 18.67
N LYS A 84 8.80 -1.34 18.40
CA LYS A 84 8.45 0.08 18.56
C LYS A 84 7.94 0.72 17.27
N THR A 85 7.80 -0.06 16.20
CA THR A 85 7.25 0.41 14.93
C THR A 85 5.74 0.18 14.86
N ILE A 86 5.13 0.54 13.72
CA ILE A 86 3.69 0.42 13.51
C ILE A 86 3.27 -1.03 13.71
N GLN A 87 2.20 -1.26 14.46
CA GLN A 87 1.63 -2.58 14.66
C GLN A 87 0.67 -2.93 13.52
N PRO A 88 0.56 -4.21 13.12
CA PRO A 88 -0.38 -4.62 12.07
C PRO A 88 -1.83 -4.21 12.35
N SER A 89 -2.24 -4.17 13.62
CA SER A 89 -3.58 -3.74 14.03
C SER A 89 -3.87 -2.29 13.63
N GLU A 90 -2.89 -1.39 13.70
CA GLU A 90 -3.07 0.01 13.33
C GLU A 90 -3.38 0.17 11.83
N ILE A 91 -2.79 -0.70 10.99
CA ILE A 91 -3.11 -0.73 9.56
C ILE A 91 -4.50 -1.32 9.32
N VAL A 92 -4.92 -2.32 10.10
CA VAL A 92 -6.28 -2.87 10.05
C VAL A 92 -7.32 -1.83 10.42
N ASP A 93 -7.06 -1.03 11.47
CA ASP A 93 -7.95 0.04 11.90
C ASP A 93 -8.09 1.12 10.82
N LEU A 94 -6.97 1.50 10.18
CA LEU A 94 -6.97 2.44 9.06
C LEU A 94 -7.76 1.90 7.86
N ILE A 95 -7.55 0.63 7.49
CA ILE A 95 -8.30 -0.01 6.40
C ILE A 95 -9.79 -0.02 6.73
N SER A 96 -10.14 -0.37 7.97
CA SER A 96 -11.54 -0.44 8.43
C SER A 96 -12.21 0.93 8.40
N TYR A 97 -11.47 2.00 8.66
CA TYR A 97 -11.96 3.38 8.54
C TYR A 97 -12.21 3.81 7.08
N ILE A 98 -11.41 3.29 6.14
CA ILE A 98 -11.54 3.62 4.71
C ILE A 98 -12.69 2.85 4.06
N LEU A 99 -13.01 1.64 4.53
CA LEU A 99 -14.09 0.80 4.02
C LEU A 99 -15.49 1.38 4.30
#